data_AF-A0A956F3B1-F1
#
_entry.id   AF-A0A956F3B1-F1
#
_cell.length_a   1.000
_cell.length_b   1.000
_cell.length_c   1.000
_cell.angle_alpha   90.00
_cell.angle_beta   90.00
_cell.angle_gamma   90.00
#
_symmetry.space_group_name_H-M   'P 1'
#
loop_
_entity.id
_entity.type
_entity.pdbx_description
1 polymer ?
#
loop_
_entity_poly.entity_id
_entity_poly.type
_entity_poly.pdbx_seq_one_letter_code
_entity_poly.pdbx_strand_id
1 'polypeptide(L)'
;GLESLTERAGVSLGNDLVIEDSPKLKLTSTGEVFLVEASRHDITRGLFSSKDDTTTPLIFKIAQSLGKTATSTADVLATSSGTAFTIKDVKSFLQARQPPTKDDSSKSGPFPVALAAELPKPNGSDAGHGPRMVVVGTSSIALNDNWRTPALAPNAAFVTSSLSWLAARPPIVDVPEKQSHDVGLNLTEESQSDVAQYVLLYMPLASLLIGGFVMYRRRSTERKSRRREEDDA
;
A
#
# COMPACT_ATOMS: atom_id res chain seq x y z
N GLY A 1 -13.89 28.71 -5.57
CA GLY A 1 -12.97 29.78 -5.10
C GLY A 1 -11.51 29.61 -5.50
N LEU A 2 -11.06 28.41 -5.90
CA LEU A 2 -9.65 28.14 -6.26
C LEU A 2 -9.48 27.73 -7.73
N GLU A 3 -10.58 27.56 -8.45
CA GLU A 3 -10.65 27.01 -9.80
C GLU A 3 -9.88 27.91 -10.77
N SER A 4 -10.04 29.23 -10.69
CA SER A 4 -9.32 30.17 -11.55
C SER A 4 -7.80 30.15 -11.33
N LEU A 5 -7.32 29.73 -10.16
CA LEU A 5 -5.89 29.60 -9.87
C LEU A 5 -5.35 28.27 -10.41
N THR A 6 -6.07 27.17 -10.17
CA THR A 6 -5.65 25.84 -10.65
C THR A 6 -5.75 25.76 -12.17
N GLU A 7 -6.75 26.39 -12.79
CA GLU A 7 -6.92 26.44 -14.25
C GLU A 7 -5.74 27.14 -14.94
N ARG A 8 -5.17 28.18 -14.32
CA ARG A 8 -3.94 28.83 -14.82
C ARG A 8 -2.75 27.87 -14.82
N ALA A 9 -2.71 26.95 -13.87
CA ALA A 9 -1.73 25.86 -13.82
C ALA A 9 -2.13 24.64 -14.68
N GLY A 10 -3.22 24.73 -15.44
CA GLY A 10 -3.71 23.65 -16.30
C GLY A 10 -4.45 22.54 -15.56
N VAL A 11 -4.92 22.78 -14.34
CA VAL A 11 -5.65 21.79 -13.52
C VAL A 11 -7.09 22.25 -13.29
N SER A 12 -8.06 21.42 -13.66
CA SER A 12 -9.47 21.64 -13.35
C SER A 12 -9.89 20.88 -12.10
N LEU A 13 -10.75 21.51 -11.29
CA LEU A 13 -11.33 20.88 -10.10
C LEU A 13 -12.71 20.30 -10.44
N GLY A 14 -12.93 19.05 -10.09
CA GLY A 14 -14.26 18.43 -10.10
C GLY A 14 -15.14 19.03 -9.01
N ASN A 15 -16.43 19.14 -9.28
CA ASN A 15 -17.45 19.42 -8.27
C ASN A 15 -18.19 18.12 -7.96
N ASP A 16 -17.42 17.13 -7.51
CA ASP A 16 -17.85 15.77 -7.25
C ASP A 16 -16.99 15.11 -6.18
N LEU A 17 -17.47 13.98 -5.66
CA LEU A 17 -16.76 13.11 -4.75
C LEU A 17 -16.44 11.79 -5.47
N VAL A 18 -15.18 11.40 -5.47
CA VAL A 18 -14.71 10.12 -5.99
C VAL A 18 -15.01 9.03 -4.97
N ILE A 19 -15.65 7.98 -5.45
CA ILE A 19 -15.94 6.74 -4.73
C ILE A 19 -15.18 5.60 -5.40
N GLU A 20 -14.43 4.85 -4.61
CA GLU A 20 -13.73 3.65 -5.05
C GLU A 20 -14.63 2.41 -4.95
N ASP A 21 -14.74 1.65 -6.05
CA ASP A 21 -15.51 0.40 -6.09
C ASP A 21 -14.63 -0.85 -6.16
N SER A 22 -13.33 -0.69 -6.47
CA SER A 22 -12.38 -1.81 -6.51
C SER A 22 -12.26 -2.46 -5.13
N PRO A 23 -12.57 -3.78 -5.00
CA PRO A 23 -12.44 -4.48 -3.73
C PRO A 23 -11.03 -4.50 -3.14
N LYS A 24 -10.01 -4.28 -3.99
CA LYS A 24 -8.59 -4.26 -3.58
C LYS A 24 -8.14 -2.89 -3.07
N LEU A 25 -8.78 -1.82 -3.52
CA LEU A 25 -8.34 -0.45 -3.28
C LEU A 25 -9.24 0.28 -2.28
N LYS A 26 -10.52 -0.10 -2.17
CA LYS A 26 -11.39 0.45 -1.12
C LYS A 26 -11.03 -0.08 0.26
N LEU A 27 -10.96 0.83 1.23
CA LEU A 27 -10.69 0.50 2.64
C LEU A 27 -11.95 0.58 3.52
N THR A 28 -13.05 1.08 2.95
CA THR A 28 -14.35 1.25 3.58
C THR A 28 -15.42 0.58 2.73
N SER A 29 -16.55 0.21 3.34
CA SER A 29 -17.67 -0.40 2.62
C SER A 29 -18.28 0.54 1.59
N THR A 30 -18.16 1.85 1.82
CA THR A 30 -18.75 2.92 1.03
C THR A 30 -17.79 3.55 0.02
N GLY A 31 -16.49 3.24 0.08
CA GLY A 31 -15.51 3.60 -0.95
C GLY A 31 -14.96 5.03 -0.88
N GLU A 32 -15.29 5.80 0.16
CA GLU A 32 -14.79 7.17 0.40
C GLU A 32 -13.37 7.20 0.97
N VAL A 33 -12.91 6.08 1.52
CA VAL A 33 -11.51 5.88 1.91
C VAL A 33 -10.91 4.78 1.05
N PHE A 34 -9.86 5.12 0.31
CA PHE A 34 -9.27 4.22 -0.67
C PHE A 34 -7.77 4.47 -0.89
N LEU A 35 -7.12 3.43 -1.41
CA LEU A 35 -5.76 3.47 -1.90
C LEU A 35 -5.72 4.10 -3.30
N VAL A 36 -4.76 4.98 -3.53
CA VAL A 36 -4.55 5.62 -4.84
C VAL A 36 -3.28 5.10 -5.49
N GLU A 37 -3.32 4.93 -6.80
CA GLU A 37 -2.16 4.52 -7.58
C GLU A 37 -1.29 5.74 -7.86
N ALA A 38 -0.09 5.80 -7.27
CA ALA A 38 0.84 6.88 -7.58
C ALA A 38 1.50 6.64 -8.93
N SER A 39 1.62 7.72 -9.68
CA SER A 39 2.41 7.79 -10.90
C SER A 39 3.84 8.22 -10.58
N ARG A 40 4.80 7.87 -11.44
CA ARG A 40 6.21 8.24 -11.23
C ARG A 40 6.41 9.73 -11.49
N HIS A 41 6.89 10.43 -10.47
CA HIS A 41 7.27 11.84 -10.51
C HIS A 41 8.33 12.09 -9.43
N ASP A 42 9.10 13.19 -9.51
CA ASP A 42 10.12 13.51 -8.49
C ASP A 42 9.54 13.58 -7.06
N ILE A 43 8.27 13.99 -6.95
CA ILE A 43 7.51 14.03 -5.69
C ILE A 43 7.22 12.63 -5.14
N THR A 44 6.85 11.68 -5.99
CA THR A 44 6.40 10.34 -5.58
C THR A 44 7.52 9.31 -5.62
N ARG A 45 8.72 9.67 -6.10
CA ARG A 45 9.86 8.77 -6.27
C ARG A 45 10.20 7.99 -4.99
N GLY A 46 10.12 8.64 -3.82
CA GLY A 46 10.39 8.01 -2.52
C GLY A 46 9.34 6.99 -2.06
N LEU A 47 8.21 6.88 -2.75
CA LEU A 47 7.15 5.92 -2.43
C LEU A 47 7.40 4.55 -3.06
N PHE A 48 8.31 4.45 -4.03
CA PHE A 48 8.59 3.21 -4.75
C PHE A 48 9.88 2.58 -4.25
N SER A 49 9.80 1.36 -3.71
CA SER A 49 10.98 0.67 -3.17
C SER A 49 11.85 0.06 -4.26
N SER A 50 11.28 -0.20 -5.45
CA SER A 50 12.00 -0.76 -6.59
C SER A 50 11.41 -0.27 -7.93
N LYS A 51 12.11 -0.55 -9.04
CA LYS A 51 11.64 -0.19 -10.40
C LYS A 51 10.35 -0.92 -10.80
N ASP A 52 10.05 -2.07 -10.20
CA ASP A 52 8.86 -2.87 -10.48
C ASP A 52 7.77 -2.72 -9.40
N ASP A 53 8.04 -1.93 -8.37
CA ASP A 53 7.06 -1.63 -7.33
C ASP A 53 5.99 -0.71 -7.90
N THR A 54 4.77 -1.25 -8.04
CA THR A 54 3.55 -0.54 -8.41
C THR A 54 2.62 -0.35 -7.21
N THR A 55 3.00 -0.87 -6.04
CA THR A 55 2.18 -0.79 -4.84
C THR A 55 2.36 0.56 -4.18
N THR A 56 1.32 1.40 -4.26
CA THR A 56 1.38 2.72 -3.64
C THR A 56 0.53 2.74 -2.36
N PRO A 57 1.13 3.02 -1.19
CA PRO A 57 0.44 3.08 0.10
C PRO A 57 -0.14 4.47 0.42
N LEU A 58 -0.59 5.23 -0.59
CA LEU A 58 -1.26 6.51 -0.36
C LEU A 58 -2.74 6.28 -0.07
N ILE A 59 -3.21 6.79 1.06
CA ILE A 59 -4.60 6.64 1.50
C ILE A 59 -5.29 7.99 1.41
N PHE A 60 -6.30 8.08 0.54
CA PHE A 60 -7.11 9.28 0.39
C PHE A 60 -8.45 9.06 1.09
N LYS A 61 -8.88 10.06 1.86
CA LYS A 61 -10.20 10.08 2.51
C LYS A 61 -10.98 11.24 1.92
N ILE A 62 -12.13 10.98 1.32
CA ILE A 62 -13.01 12.00 0.72
C ILE A 62 -12.23 12.86 -0.28
N ALA A 63 -12.14 12.41 -1.53
CA ALA A 63 -11.39 13.09 -2.58
C ALA A 63 -12.31 13.54 -3.71
N GLN A 64 -12.10 14.75 -4.23
CA GLN A 64 -12.74 15.20 -5.47
C GLN A 64 -11.90 14.80 -6.69
N SER A 65 -12.55 14.65 -7.85
CA SER A 65 -11.81 14.39 -9.08
C SER A 65 -11.05 15.63 -9.54
N LEU A 66 -9.91 15.44 -10.19
CA LEU A 66 -9.14 16.47 -10.84
C LEU A 66 -9.04 16.17 -12.33
N GLY A 67 -8.89 17.22 -13.13
CA GLY A 67 -8.72 17.11 -14.58
C GLY A 67 -7.54 17.93 -15.09
N LYS A 68 -7.11 17.61 -16.29
CA LYS A 68 -6.16 18.41 -17.06
C LYS A 68 -6.94 19.29 -18.03
N THR A 69 -6.59 20.58 -18.12
CA THR A 69 -7.10 21.42 -19.22
C THR A 69 -6.47 21.00 -20.55
N ALA A 70 -7.05 21.42 -21.68
CA ALA A 70 -6.60 21.00 -23.01
C ALA A 70 -5.12 21.32 -23.31
N THR A 71 -4.58 22.38 -22.70
CA THR A 71 -3.19 22.82 -22.89
C THR A 71 -2.30 22.50 -21.69
N SER A 72 -2.75 21.61 -20.79
CA SER A 72 -2.08 21.34 -19.53
C SER A 72 -0.81 20.51 -19.70
N THR A 73 0.29 21.03 -19.17
CA THR A 73 1.56 20.31 -18.98
C THR A 73 1.64 19.63 -17.61
N ALA A 74 0.54 19.60 -16.84
CA ALA A 74 0.55 19.01 -15.51
C ALA A 74 0.74 17.48 -15.56
N ASP A 75 1.60 16.97 -14.69
CA ASP A 75 1.82 15.55 -14.49
C ASP A 75 0.85 15.01 -13.44
N VAL A 76 0.28 13.84 -13.72
CA VAL A 76 -0.56 13.14 -12.75
C VAL A 76 0.35 12.51 -11.70
N LEU A 77 0.06 12.75 -10.43
CA LEU A 77 0.82 12.20 -9.30
C LEU A 77 0.11 10.97 -8.71
N ALA A 78 -1.21 10.99 -8.68
CA ALA A 78 -2.01 9.89 -8.14
C ALA A 78 -3.37 9.81 -8.83
N THR A 79 -3.86 8.58 -8.99
CA THR A 79 -5.08 8.25 -9.74
C THR A 79 -5.92 7.25 -8.95
N SER A 80 -7.24 7.37 -9.02
CA SER A 80 -8.18 6.32 -8.58
C SER A 80 -8.17 5.14 -9.56
N SER A 81 -8.84 4.05 -9.19
CA SER A 81 -8.99 2.91 -10.11
C SER A 81 -9.92 3.22 -11.30
N GLY A 82 -9.86 2.37 -12.33
CA GLY A 82 -10.81 2.39 -13.45
C GLY A 82 -12.24 2.00 -13.08
N THR A 83 -12.47 1.37 -11.93
CA THR A 83 -13.82 1.03 -11.42
C THR A 83 -14.40 2.13 -10.54
N ALA A 84 -13.62 3.15 -10.17
CA ALA A 84 -14.12 4.28 -9.39
C ALA A 84 -15.21 5.05 -10.16
N PHE A 85 -16.07 5.75 -9.43
CA PHE A 85 -17.09 6.62 -9.98
C PHE A 85 -17.26 7.90 -9.15
N THR A 86 -17.88 8.92 -9.73
CA THR A 86 -18.12 10.19 -9.03
C THR A 86 -19.57 10.33 -8.59
N ILE A 87 -19.80 10.90 -7.41
CA ILE A 87 -21.12 11.36 -6.95
C ILE A 87 -21.11 12.88 -6.77
N LYS A 88 -22.20 13.55 -7.15
CA LYS A 88 -22.35 15.01 -6.94
C LYS A 88 -23.18 15.33 -5.71
N ASP A 89 -24.19 14.51 -5.42
CA ASP A 89 -25.05 14.71 -4.27
C ASP A 89 -24.59 13.87 -3.08
N VAL A 90 -23.66 14.43 -2.31
CA VAL A 90 -23.16 13.81 -1.07
C VAL A 90 -24.26 13.76 0.00
N LYS A 91 -25.24 14.67 -0.03
CA LYS A 91 -26.28 14.75 1.01
C LYS A 91 -27.24 13.59 0.94
N SER A 92 -27.70 13.22 -0.25
CA SER A 92 -28.60 12.06 -0.41
C SER A 92 -27.92 10.76 0.04
N PHE A 93 -26.64 10.59 -0.27
CA PHE A 93 -25.84 9.47 0.22
C PHE A 93 -25.78 9.42 1.76
N LEU A 94 -25.41 10.53 2.41
CA LEU A 94 -25.32 10.60 3.88
C LEU A 94 -26.65 10.31 4.59
N GLN A 95 -27.77 10.66 3.96
CA GLN A 95 -29.12 10.43 4.50
C GLN A 95 -29.61 9.00 4.27
N ALA A 96 -29.29 8.39 3.12
CA ALA A 96 -29.77 7.07 2.75
C ALA A 96 -29.16 5.94 3.60
N ARG A 97 -27.98 6.16 4.21
CA ARG A 97 -27.22 5.15 4.97
C ARG A 97 -26.94 3.85 4.21
N GLN A 98 -26.95 3.93 2.88
CA GLN A 98 -26.61 2.83 1.98
C GLN A 98 -25.32 3.17 1.23
N PRO A 99 -24.53 2.17 0.80
CA PRO A 99 -23.39 2.42 -0.06
C PRO A 99 -23.79 3.23 -1.29
N PRO A 100 -23.00 4.22 -1.68
CA PRO A 100 -23.30 5.01 -2.86
C PRO A 100 -23.29 4.07 -4.07
N THR A 101 -24.29 4.20 -4.92
CA THR A 101 -24.36 3.48 -6.20
C THR A 101 -24.12 4.44 -7.33
N LYS A 102 -23.56 3.93 -8.42
CA LYS A 102 -23.37 4.68 -9.65
C LYS A 102 -24.73 4.99 -10.27
N ASP A 103 -25.00 6.27 -10.53
CA ASP A 103 -26.18 6.72 -11.27
C ASP A 103 -25.82 7.13 -12.70
N ASP A 104 -26.81 7.49 -13.52
CA ASP A 104 -26.61 7.91 -14.91
C ASP A 104 -25.81 9.23 -15.04
N SER A 105 -25.74 10.03 -13.97
CA SER A 105 -24.98 11.28 -13.91
C SER A 105 -23.54 11.09 -13.40
N SER A 106 -23.23 9.92 -12.84
CA SER A 106 -21.91 9.54 -12.36
C SER A 106 -20.94 9.32 -13.54
N LYS A 107 -19.78 9.97 -13.46
CA LYS A 107 -18.67 9.67 -14.36
C LYS A 107 -17.99 8.37 -13.92
N SER A 108 -17.39 7.67 -14.87
CA SER A 108 -16.55 6.50 -14.60
C SER A 108 -15.08 6.90 -14.59
N GLY A 109 -14.31 6.29 -13.70
CA GLY A 109 -12.88 6.49 -13.58
C GLY A 109 -12.10 5.88 -14.75
N PRO A 110 -10.76 5.96 -14.69
CA PRO A 110 -9.97 6.47 -13.57
C PRO A 110 -9.96 8.00 -13.46
N PHE A 111 -9.87 8.51 -12.23
CA PHE A 111 -9.80 9.95 -11.95
C PHE A 111 -8.43 10.32 -11.37
N PRO A 112 -7.73 11.29 -11.97
CA PRO A 112 -6.64 11.97 -11.29
C PRO A 112 -7.14 12.57 -9.96
N VAL A 113 -6.40 12.34 -8.89
CA VAL A 113 -6.71 12.87 -7.54
C VAL A 113 -5.54 13.67 -6.97
N ALA A 114 -4.38 13.64 -7.62
CA ALA A 114 -3.29 14.59 -7.39
C ALA A 114 -2.55 14.90 -8.70
N LEU A 115 -2.20 16.17 -8.93
CA LEU A 115 -1.39 16.63 -10.07
C LEU A 115 -0.30 17.60 -9.61
N ALA A 116 0.82 17.61 -10.34
CA ALA A 116 1.86 18.62 -10.27
C ALA A 116 1.92 19.40 -11.59
N ALA A 117 2.06 20.71 -11.51
CA ALA A 117 2.25 21.57 -12.66
C ALA A 117 3.50 22.42 -12.48
N GLU A 118 4.37 22.43 -13.49
CA GLU A 118 5.44 23.42 -13.63
C GLU A 118 5.08 24.33 -14.80
N LEU A 119 4.85 25.60 -14.51
CA LEU A 119 4.55 26.63 -15.49
C LEU A 119 5.81 27.02 -16.26
N PRO A 120 5.69 27.55 -17.50
CA PRO A 120 6.83 28.07 -18.22
C PRO A 120 7.57 29.13 -17.41
N LYS A 121 8.89 29.08 -17.48
CA LYS A 121 9.77 30.05 -16.84
C LYS A 121 9.47 31.46 -17.39
N PRO A 122 9.27 32.48 -16.52
CA PRO A 122 9.10 33.85 -16.96
C PRO A 122 10.33 34.34 -17.75
N ASN A 123 10.09 35.08 -18.83
CA ASN A 123 11.15 35.66 -19.64
C ASN A 123 12.06 36.55 -18.77
N GLY A 124 13.37 36.34 -18.87
CA GLY A 124 14.37 37.10 -18.09
C GLY A 124 14.54 36.65 -16.64
N SER A 125 13.92 35.55 -16.21
CA SER A 125 14.22 34.93 -14.92
C SER A 125 15.57 34.21 -14.96
N ASP A 126 16.32 34.23 -13.86
CA ASP A 126 17.54 33.43 -13.67
C ASP A 126 17.25 32.09 -12.97
N ALA A 127 16.02 31.85 -12.52
CA ALA A 127 15.64 30.63 -11.81
C ALA A 127 15.78 29.38 -12.71
N GLY A 128 16.23 28.26 -12.15
CA GLY A 128 16.42 27.00 -12.89
C GLY A 128 15.13 26.30 -13.33
N HIS A 129 13.98 26.75 -12.84
CA HIS A 129 12.66 26.17 -13.09
C HIS A 129 11.60 27.27 -13.13
N GLY A 130 10.42 26.94 -13.66
CA GLY A 130 9.27 27.84 -13.62
C GLY A 130 8.47 27.76 -12.32
N PRO A 131 7.40 28.56 -12.17
CA PRO A 131 6.51 28.48 -11.02
C PRO A 131 5.85 27.10 -10.92
N ARG A 132 5.86 26.52 -9.73
CA ARG A 132 5.35 25.16 -9.49
C ARG A 132 4.08 25.19 -8.66
N MET A 133 3.18 24.25 -8.91
CA MET A 133 1.95 24.04 -8.16
C MET A 133 1.71 22.54 -7.99
N VAL A 134 1.24 22.15 -6.81
CA VAL A 134 0.74 20.80 -6.54
C VAL A 134 -0.71 20.92 -6.12
N VAL A 135 -1.60 20.19 -6.78
CA VAL A 135 -3.03 20.18 -6.49
C VAL A 135 -3.41 18.78 -6.06
N VAL A 136 -4.05 18.66 -4.89
CA VAL A 136 -4.51 17.38 -4.34
C VAL A 136 -6.00 17.50 -4.05
N GLY A 137 -6.78 16.54 -4.53
CA GLY A 137 -8.24 16.52 -4.44
C GLY A 137 -8.78 16.21 -3.05
N THR A 138 -7.93 16.03 -2.04
CA THR A 138 -8.35 15.79 -0.66
C THR A 138 -7.52 16.61 0.32
N SER A 139 -8.16 17.06 1.41
CA SER A 139 -7.47 17.65 2.56
C SER A 139 -6.94 16.59 3.53
N SER A 140 -7.30 15.31 3.38
CA SER A 140 -6.96 14.27 4.36
C SER A 140 -5.45 14.05 4.51
N ILE A 141 -4.68 14.34 3.45
CA ILE A 141 -3.21 14.22 3.45
C ILE A 141 -2.53 15.26 4.34
N ALA A 142 -3.20 16.38 4.64
CA ALA A 142 -2.65 17.47 5.44
C ALA A 142 -2.97 17.33 6.94
N LEU A 143 -3.69 16.28 7.34
CA LEU A 143 -4.06 16.05 8.74
C LEU A 143 -2.85 15.54 9.54
N ASN A 144 -2.73 16.00 10.79
CA ASN A 144 -1.64 15.62 11.72
C ASN A 144 -1.52 14.09 11.93
N ASP A 145 -2.62 13.35 11.76
CA ASP A 145 -2.66 11.90 11.90
C ASP A 145 -1.69 11.18 10.95
N ASN A 146 -1.40 11.77 9.78
CA ASN A 146 -0.45 11.19 8.81
C ASN A 146 0.99 11.10 9.34
N TRP A 147 1.37 11.95 10.32
CA TRP A 147 2.71 11.93 10.94
C TRP A 147 2.75 11.12 12.23
N ARG A 148 1.60 10.77 12.80
CA ARG A 148 1.51 10.04 14.08
C ARG A 148 1.28 8.55 13.90
N THR A 149 0.64 8.17 12.81
CA THR A 149 0.24 6.79 12.54
C THR A 149 1.18 6.16 11.52
N PRO A 150 1.93 5.08 11.86
CA PRO A 150 2.90 4.46 10.93
C PRO A 150 2.30 4.04 9.60
N ALA A 151 1.06 3.54 9.59
CA ALA A 151 0.34 3.15 8.36
C ALA A 151 0.07 4.32 7.40
N LEU A 152 0.13 5.57 7.87
CA LEU A 152 -0.06 6.78 7.08
C LEU A 152 1.25 7.54 6.80
N ALA A 153 2.39 7.01 7.23
CA ALA A 153 3.71 7.60 6.96
C ALA A 153 3.94 7.92 5.46
N PRO A 154 3.45 7.11 4.50
CA PRO A 154 3.57 7.46 3.08
C PRO A 154 2.85 8.74 2.66
N ASN A 155 1.71 9.06 3.27
CA ASN A 155 1.02 10.34 3.04
C ASN A 155 1.88 11.51 3.54
N ALA A 156 2.49 11.38 4.72
CA ALA A 156 3.41 12.39 5.26
C ALA A 156 4.66 12.57 4.38
N ALA A 157 5.22 11.47 3.87
CA ALA A 157 6.34 11.49 2.93
C ALA A 157 5.95 12.19 1.61
N PHE A 158 4.76 11.94 1.09
CA PHE A 158 4.23 12.60 -0.10
C PHE A 158 4.08 14.12 0.08
N VAL A 159 3.54 14.57 1.21
CA VAL A 159 3.43 16.02 1.53
C VAL A 159 4.81 16.65 1.65
N THR A 160 5.74 16.00 2.35
CA THR A 160 7.11 16.50 2.55
C THR A 160 7.89 16.59 1.23
N SER A 161 7.72 15.59 0.36
CA SER A 161 8.33 15.56 -0.97
C SER A 161 7.72 16.63 -1.90
N SER A 162 6.39 16.84 -1.81
CA SER A 162 5.70 17.91 -2.52
C SER A 162 6.24 19.29 -2.12
N LEU A 163 6.38 19.55 -0.81
CA LEU A 163 6.92 20.80 -0.30
C LEU A 163 8.38 21.01 -0.74
N SER A 164 9.19 19.95 -0.73
CA SER A 164 10.58 20.02 -1.18
C SER A 164 10.68 20.37 -2.67
N TRP A 165 9.86 19.71 -3.50
CA TRP A 165 9.79 19.98 -4.95
C TRP A 165 9.32 21.41 -5.26
N LEU A 166 8.30 21.89 -4.52
CA LEU A 166 7.81 23.28 -4.62
C LEU A 166 8.87 24.30 -4.20
N ALA A 167 9.64 24.01 -3.15
CA ALA A 167 10.72 24.86 -2.65
C ALA A 167 12.01 24.77 -3.48
N ALA A 168 12.03 23.94 -4.54
CA ALA A 168 13.21 23.60 -5.33
C ALA A 168 14.41 23.16 -4.48
N ARG A 169 14.13 22.55 -3.33
CA ARG A 169 15.12 21.88 -2.51
C ARG A 169 15.22 20.44 -2.98
N PRO A 170 16.41 19.81 -2.92
CA PRO A 170 16.48 18.37 -3.12
C PRO A 170 15.48 17.70 -2.17
N PRO A 171 14.62 16.78 -2.64
CA PRO A 171 13.67 16.11 -1.77
C PRO A 171 14.44 15.51 -0.61
N ILE A 172 14.04 15.87 0.61
CA ILE A 172 14.60 15.27 1.83
C ILE A 172 14.08 13.84 1.84
N VAL A 173 14.81 12.96 1.17
CA VAL A 173 14.59 11.51 1.22
C VAL A 173 15.19 11.08 2.55
N ASP A 174 14.43 11.28 3.64
CA ASP A 174 14.67 10.50 4.84
C ASP A 174 14.24 9.09 4.47
N VAL A 175 15.22 8.24 4.13
CA VAL A 175 14.97 6.82 3.87
C VAL A 175 14.35 6.30 5.15
N PRO A 176 13.06 5.93 5.16
CA PRO A 176 12.48 5.32 6.36
C PRO A 176 13.39 4.16 6.72
N GLU A 177 13.84 4.06 7.98
CA GLU A 177 14.54 2.87 8.43
C GLU A 177 13.72 1.69 7.95
N LYS A 178 14.33 0.91 7.04
CA LYS A 178 13.72 -0.27 6.45
C LYS A 178 13.08 -0.98 7.62
N GLN A 179 11.75 -1.04 7.67
CA GLN A 179 11.09 -1.84 8.69
C GLN A 179 11.71 -3.21 8.49
N SER A 180 12.59 -3.58 9.43
CA SER A 180 12.90 -4.96 9.68
C SER A 180 11.51 -5.53 9.79
N HIS A 181 11.10 -6.32 8.79
CA HIS A 181 10.08 -7.28 9.07
C HIS A 181 10.68 -8.04 10.24
N ASP A 182 10.22 -7.72 11.46
CA ASP A 182 10.06 -8.77 12.41
C ASP A 182 9.27 -9.77 11.60
N VAL A 183 9.97 -10.83 11.20
CA VAL A 183 9.36 -12.05 10.71
C VAL A 183 8.66 -12.61 11.95
N GLY A 184 7.66 -11.88 12.44
CA GLY A 184 6.55 -12.41 13.19
C GLY A 184 5.94 -13.36 12.21
N LEU A 185 6.39 -14.60 12.29
CA LEU A 185 5.71 -15.74 11.74
C LEU A 185 4.28 -15.62 12.26
N ASN A 186 3.38 -15.06 11.45
CA ASN A 186 1.96 -15.21 11.65
C ASN A 186 1.69 -16.69 11.36
N LEU A 187 2.03 -17.53 12.34
CA LEU A 187 1.51 -18.87 12.45
C LEU A 187 0.01 -18.67 12.59
N THR A 188 -0.70 -18.87 11.48
CA THR A 188 -2.12 -19.21 11.49
C THR A 188 -2.29 -20.27 12.58
N GLU A 189 -3.26 -20.13 13.48
CA GLU A 189 -3.43 -21.02 14.65
C GLU A 189 -3.44 -22.52 14.26
N GLU A 190 -3.86 -22.82 13.03
CA GLU A 190 -3.86 -24.15 12.41
C GLU A 190 -2.45 -24.75 12.19
N SER A 191 -1.41 -23.92 11.94
CA SER A 191 -0.02 -24.38 11.84
C SER A 191 0.66 -24.58 13.20
N GLN A 192 0.10 -24.01 14.28
CA GLN A 192 0.69 -24.13 15.62
C GLN A 192 0.39 -25.50 16.24
N SER A 193 -0.81 -26.05 16.02
CA SER A 193 -1.16 -27.41 16.44
C SER A 193 -0.36 -28.48 15.70
N ASP A 194 -0.13 -28.30 14.40
CA ASP A 194 0.63 -29.27 13.58
C ASP A 194 2.10 -29.33 14.00
N VAL A 195 2.74 -28.18 14.22
CA VAL A 195 4.13 -28.13 14.70
C VAL A 195 4.24 -28.72 16.12
N ALA A 196 3.29 -28.40 17.01
CA ALA A 196 3.27 -28.95 18.36
C ALA A 196 3.10 -30.48 18.34
N GLN A 197 2.19 -31.01 17.53
CA GLN A 197 2.00 -32.44 17.36
C GLN A 197 3.24 -33.10 16.74
N TYR A 198 3.95 -32.42 15.84
CA TYR A 198 5.15 -32.97 15.24
C TYR A 198 6.30 -33.12 16.22
N VAL A 199 6.54 -32.11 17.06
CA VAL A 199 7.63 -32.12 18.03
C VAL A 199 7.30 -32.98 19.25
N LEU A 200 6.07 -32.91 19.77
CA LEU A 200 5.70 -33.61 21.00
C LEU A 200 5.33 -35.08 20.77
N LEU A 201 4.88 -35.46 19.57
CA LEU A 201 4.49 -36.84 19.28
C LEU A 201 5.50 -37.57 18.39
N TYR A 202 5.82 -37.03 17.21
CA TYR A 202 6.63 -37.77 16.23
C TYR A 202 8.10 -37.90 16.64
N MET A 203 8.73 -36.85 17.18
CA MET A 203 10.13 -36.93 17.63
C MET A 203 10.35 -37.98 18.74
N PRO A 204 9.62 -37.95 19.88
CA PRO A 204 9.84 -38.95 20.93
C PRO A 204 9.46 -40.36 20.48
N LEU A 205 8.41 -40.51 19.66
CA LEU A 205 8.05 -41.82 19.09
C LEU A 205 9.17 -42.37 18.19
N ALA A 206 9.75 -41.53 17.34
CA ALA A 206 10.88 -41.92 16.50
C ALA A 206 12.10 -42.33 17.35
N SER A 207 12.41 -41.59 18.42
CA SER A 207 13.48 -41.96 19.35
C SER A 207 13.24 -43.30 20.04
N LEU A 208 11.99 -43.57 20.47
CA LEU A 208 11.61 -44.85 21.07
C LEU A 208 11.71 -46.01 20.08
N LEU A 209 11.27 -45.82 18.84
CA LEU A 209 11.34 -46.86 17.80
C LEU A 209 12.79 -47.20 17.46
N ILE A 210 13.67 -46.19 17.33
CA ILE A 210 15.09 -46.41 17.09
C ILE A 210 15.73 -47.11 18.30
N GLY A 211 15.46 -46.64 19.52
CA GLY A 211 15.98 -47.28 20.74
C GLY A 211 15.51 -48.73 20.89
N GLY A 212 14.23 -49.00 20.62
CA GLY A 212 13.64 -50.34 20.65
C GLY A 212 14.25 -51.25 19.58
N PHE A 213 14.43 -50.75 18.35
CA PHE A 213 15.06 -51.48 17.27
C PHE A 213 16.51 -51.86 17.60
N VAL A 214 17.29 -50.92 18.15
CA VAL A 214 18.67 -51.18 18.59
C VAL A 214 18.70 -52.24 19.70
N MET A 215 17.80 -52.13 20.69
CA MET A 215 17.73 -53.11 21.79
C MET A 215 17.32 -54.50 21.29
N TYR A 216 16.36 -54.58 20.38
CA TYR A 216 15.94 -55.84 19.76
C TYR A 216 17.08 -56.48 18.97
N ARG A 217 17.78 -55.69 18.15
CA ARG A 217 18.95 -56.16 17.40
C ARG A 217 20.06 -56.66 18.33
N ARG A 218 20.33 -55.94 19.43
CA ARG A 218 21.33 -56.34 20.43
C ARG A 218 20.98 -57.67 21.11
N ARG A 219 19.71 -57.85 21.51
CA ARG A 219 19.24 -59.12 22.10
C ARG A 219 19.25 -60.28 21.09
N SER A 220 18.98 -60.01 19.82
CA SER A 220 19.06 -61.03 18.76
C SER A 220 20.50 -61.51 18.53
N THR A 221 21.49 -60.61 18.60
CA THR A 221 22.91 -60.99 18.51
C THR A 221 23.39 -61.78 19.73
N GLU A 222 22.99 -61.39 20.94
CA GLU A 222 23.33 -62.11 22.19
C GLU A 222 22.69 -63.52 22.25
N ARG A 223 21.46 -63.68 21.76
CA ARG A 223 20.83 -65.01 21.65
C ARG A 223 21.51 -65.91 20.63
N LYS A 224 22.08 -65.33 19.57
CA LYS A 224 22.74 -66.08 18.48
C LYS A 224 24.16 -66.52 18.85
N SER A 225 24.86 -65.78 19.72
CA SER A 225 26.15 -66.21 20.29
C SER A 225 25.96 -67.35 21.29
N ARG A 226 24.97 -67.25 22.20
CA ARG A 226 24.71 -68.30 23.20
C ARG A 226 24.26 -69.64 22.58
N ARG A 227 23.52 -69.59 21.46
CA ARG A 227 23.12 -70.79 20.73
C ARG A 227 24.27 -71.45 19.95
N ARG A 228 25.27 -70.66 19.52
CA ARG A 228 26.50 -71.21 18.91
C ARG A 228 27.42 -71.85 19.95
N GLU A 229 27.51 -71.28 21.15
CA GLU A 229 28.23 -71.90 22.27
C GLU A 229 27.60 -73.23 22.73
N GLU A 230 26.28 -73.38 22.62
CA GLU A 230 25.57 -74.65 22.87
C GLU A 230 25.72 -75.69 21.73
N ASP A 231 25.93 -75.25 20.48
CA ASP A 231 26.15 -76.14 19.33
C ASP A 231 27.63 -76.60 19.19
N ASP A 232 28.58 -75.87 19.80
CA ASP A 232 30.03 -76.16 19.78
C ASP A 232 30.55 -76.89 21.05
N ALA A 233 29.67 -77.23 22.01
CA ALA A 233 29.97 -77.96 23.26
C ALA A 233 29.47 -79.40 23.24
#